data_AF-A0A954KAD1-F1
#
_entry.id   AF-A0A954KAD1-F1
#
_cell.length_a   1.000
_cell.length_b   1.000
_cell.length_c   1.000
_cell.angle_alpha   90.00
_cell.angle_beta   90.00
_cell.angle_gamma   90.00
#
_symmetry.space_group_name_H-M   'P 1'
#
loop_
_entity.id
_entity.type
_entity.pdbx_description
1 polymer ?
#
loop_
_entity_poly.entity_id
_entity_poly.type
_entity_poly.pdbx_seq_one_letter_code
_entity_poly.pdbx_strand_id
1 'polypeptide(L)' 'MSILPQSLYSRRELLKKSAVGFGNLALLSMLNDEAQAAKSNDPLAPKEPHFTPRAKRVIFLFMKGG' A
#
# COMPACT_ATOMS: atom_id res chain seq x y z
N MET A 1 4.91 17.58 47.92
CA MET A 1 3.89 18.07 46.97
C MET A 1 4.33 17.62 45.57
N SER A 2 3.67 16.59 44.99
CA SER A 2 3.57 16.21 43.54
C SER A 2 4.84 16.25 42.65
N ILE A 3 5.14 15.28 41.79
CA ILE A 3 4.35 14.86 40.61
C ILE A 3 4.88 13.48 40.17
N LEU A 4 4.03 12.44 40.14
CA LEU A 4 4.36 11.17 39.47
C LEU A 4 3.99 11.28 37.99
N PRO A 5 4.79 10.71 37.06
CA PRO A 5 4.46 10.71 35.64
C PRO A 5 3.16 9.92 35.43
N GLN A 6 2.08 10.61 35.07
CA GLN A 6 0.87 9.94 34.64
C GLN A 6 1.18 9.24 33.33
N SER A 7 1.07 7.90 33.32
CA SER A 7 1.17 7.08 32.12
C SER A 7 0.30 7.69 31.02
N LEU A 8 0.93 8.15 29.93
CA LEU A 8 0.27 8.83 28.81
C LEU A 8 -0.87 8.01 28.18
N TYR A 9 -0.91 6.70 28.47
CA TYR A 9 -1.98 5.80 28.08
C TYR A 9 -2.37 4.87 29.23
N SER A 10 -3.67 4.67 29.42
CA SER A 10 -4.15 3.55 30.26
C SER A 10 -3.94 2.22 29.54
N ARG A 11 -3.81 1.11 30.27
CA ARG A 11 -3.70 -0.24 29.68
C ARG A 11 -4.79 -0.52 28.64
N ARG A 12 -6.00 0.00 28.87
CA ARG A 12 -7.15 -0.13 27.95
C ARG A 12 -7.00 0.72 26.69
N GLU A 13 -6.50 1.95 26.83
CA GLU A 13 -6.22 2.84 25.69
C GLU A 13 -5.11 2.27 24.80
N LEU A 14 -4.07 1.69 25.41
CA LEU A 14 -3.02 1.00 24.67
C LEU A 14 -3.59 -0.13 23.82
N LEU A 15 -4.41 -1.01 24.41
CA LEU A 15 -5.04 -2.13 23.71
C LEU A 15 -6.01 -1.67 22.59
N LYS A 16 -6.78 -0.60 22.84
CA LYS A 16 -7.68 -0.03 21.82
C LYS A 16 -6.92 0.57 20.64
N LYS A 17 -5.86 1.35 20.88
CA LYS A 17 -5.06 1.96 19.81
C LYS A 17 -4.24 0.94 19.04
N SER A 18 -3.72 -0.09 19.70
CA SER A 18 -2.95 -1.15 19.05
C SER A 18 -3.82 -2.05 18.16
N ALA A 19 -5.09 -2.25 18.50
CA ALA A 19 -6.01 -3.10 17.72
C ALA A 19 -6.19 -2.61 16.27
N VAL A 20 -6.17 -1.29 16.04
CA VAL A 20 -6.24 -0.71 14.68
C VAL A 20 -4.99 -1.06 13.86
N GLY A 21 -3.81 -1.09 14.48
CA GLY A 21 -2.56 -1.44 13.80
C GLY A 21 -2.39 -2.94 13.57
N PHE A 22 -2.62 -3.77 14.60
CA PHE A 22 -2.46 -5.22 14.51
C PHE A 22 -3.55 -5.89 13.65
N GLY A 23 -4.79 -5.43 13.74
CA GLY A 23 -5.87 -5.94 12.89
C GLY A 23 -5.62 -5.66 11.40
N ASN A 24 -5.09 -4.48 11.08
CA ASN A 24 -4.70 -4.15 9.70
C ASN A 24 -3.56 -5.03 9.18
N LEU A 25 -2.57 -5.39 10.00
CA LEU A 25 -1.51 -6.32 9.61
C LEU A 25 -2.06 -7.73 9.29
N ALA A 26 -2.99 -8.22 10.11
CA ALA A 26 -3.65 -9.50 9.85
C ALA A 26 -4.47 -9.46 8.55
N LEU A 27 -5.24 -8.39 8.33
CA LEU A 27 -6.00 -8.17 7.10
C LEU A 27 -5.09 -8.09 5.86
N LEU A 28 -3.99 -7.34 5.94
CA LEU A 28 -3.00 -7.23 4.87
C LEU A 28 -2.38 -8.60 4.55
N SER A 29 -2.13 -9.44 5.55
CA SER A 29 -1.63 -10.80 5.33
C SER A 29 -2.63 -11.66 4.56
N MET A 30 -3.93 -11.58 4.89
CA MET A 30 -4.98 -12.32 4.20
C MET A 30 -5.16 -11.84 2.75
N LEU A 31 -5.18 -10.51 2.53
CA LEU A 31 -5.27 -9.93 1.19
C LEU A 31 -4.02 -10.19 0.34
N ASN A 32 -2.86 -10.40 0.96
CA ASN A 32 -1.64 -10.69 0.22
C ASN A 32 -1.76 -12.02 -0.54
N ASP A 33 -2.41 -13.05 0.02
CA ASP A 33 -2.61 -14.32 -0.68
C ASP A 33 -3.54 -14.16 -1.90
N GLU A 34 -4.61 -13.36 -1.79
CA GLU A 34 -5.47 -13.00 -2.91
C GLU A 34 -4.72 -12.19 -3.99
N ALA A 35 -3.90 -11.22 -3.56
CA ALA A 35 -3.10 -10.40 -4.45
C ALA A 35 -2.02 -11.20 -5.19
N GLN A 36 -1.45 -12.24 -4.57
CA GLN A 36 -0.50 -13.14 -5.24
C GLN A 36 -1.21 -14.06 -6.24
N ALA A 37 -2.42 -14.55 -5.93
CA ALA A 37 -3.21 -15.36 -6.85
C ALA A 37 -3.57 -14.58 -8.14
N ALA A 38 -3.91 -13.29 -8.01
CA ALA A 38 -4.22 -12.40 -9.13
C ALA A 38 -3.05 -12.16 -10.09
N LYS A 39 -1.79 -12.28 -9.64
CA LYS A 39 -0.60 -12.08 -10.49
C LYS A 39 -0.36 -13.22 -11.47
N SER A 40 -0.87 -14.42 -11.19
CA SER A 40 -0.52 -15.62 -11.95
C SER A 40 -1.10 -15.65 -13.38
N ASN A 41 -2.20 -14.93 -13.64
CA ASN A 41 -2.91 -14.93 -14.91
C ASN A 41 -3.66 -13.61 -15.17
N ASP A 42 -3.05 -12.45 -14.87
CA ASP A 42 -3.67 -11.17 -15.24
C ASP A 42 -3.61 -10.99 -16.78
N PRO A 43 -4.74 -11.07 -17.51
CA PRO A 43 -4.75 -10.94 -18.97
C PRO A 43 -4.41 -9.52 -19.44
N LEU A 44 -4.43 -8.55 -18.52
CA LEU A 44 -4.06 -7.15 -18.74
C LEU A 44 -2.64 -6.84 -18.24
N ALA A 45 -1.90 -7.84 -17.77
CA ALA A 45 -0.51 -7.64 -17.38
C ALA A 45 0.31 -7.06 -18.55
N PRO A 46 1.17 -6.06 -18.29
CA PRO A 46 2.10 -5.55 -19.30
C PRO A 46 2.93 -6.69 -19.90
N LYS A 47 2.87 -6.84 -21.22
CA LYS A 47 3.68 -7.82 -21.96
C LYS A 47 5.05 -7.23 -22.28
N GLU A 48 6.07 -8.08 -22.24
CA GLU A 48 7.39 -7.72 -22.71
C GLU A 48 7.34 -7.33 -24.20
N PRO A 49 7.92 -6.17 -24.59
CA PRO A 49 8.01 -5.78 -25.99
C PRO A 49 8.85 -6.79 -26.78
N HIS A 50 8.46 -7.10 -28.02
CA HIS A 50 9.25 -7.97 -28.91
C HIS A 50 10.64 -7.39 -29.26
N PHE A 51 10.84 -6.08 -29.08
CA PHE A 51 12.08 -5.37 -29.42
C PHE A 51 12.54 -4.48 -28.28
N THR A 52 13.86 -4.29 -28.18
CA THR A 52 14.47 -3.40 -27.20
C THR A 52 13.99 -1.95 -27.40
N PRO A 53 13.37 -1.32 -26.40
CA PRO A 53 12.88 0.05 -26.53
C PRO A 53 14.04 1.02 -26.71
N ARG A 54 13.97 1.86 -27.76
CA ARG A 54 15.00 2.88 -28.04
C ARG A 54 14.82 4.15 -27.20
N ALA A 55 13.59 4.43 -26.75
CA ALA A 55 13.24 5.61 -25.98
C ALA A 55 12.78 5.23 -24.57
N LYS A 56 13.31 5.91 -23.54
CA LYS A 56 12.96 5.66 -22.14
C LYS A 56 11.66 6.37 -21.71
N ARG A 57 11.31 7.49 -22.35
CA ARG A 57 10.13 8.31 -22.02
C ARG A 57 9.55 8.91 -23.31
N VAL A 58 8.23 8.81 -23.47
CA VAL A 58 7.48 9.44 -24.56
C VAL A 58 6.39 10.29 -23.92
N ILE A 59 6.42 11.61 -24.16
CA ILE A 59 5.42 12.54 -23.64
C ILE A 59 4.56 12.96 -24.83
N PHE A 60 3.28 12.59 -24.81
CA PHE A 60 2.31 13.07 -25.80
C PHE A 60 1.61 14.31 -25.25
N LEU A 61 1.86 15.46 -25.87
CA LEU A 61 1.20 16.72 -25.54
C LEU A 61 0.09 16.97 -26.56
N PHE A 62 -1.17 16.91 -26.13
CA PHE A 62 -2.30 17.30 -26.97
C PHE A 62 -2.56 18.81 -26.82
N MET A 63 -2.04 19.60 -27.75
CA MET A 63 -2.23 21.05 -27.78
C MET A 63 -3.54 21.42 -28.48
N LYS A 64 -4.68 21.29 -27.79
CA LYS A 64 -5.93 21.92 -28.24
C LYS A 64 -5.99 23.33 -27.67
N GLY A 65 -5.63 24.32 -28.48
CA GLY A 65 -5.78 25.72 -28.13
C GLY A 65 -5.14 26.62 -29.17
N GLY A 66 -5.99 27.31 -29.93
CA GLY A 66 -5.67 28.67 -30.39
C GLY A 66 -6.11 29.64 -29.32
#